data_AF-A0A077KF38-F1
#
_entry.id   AF-A0A077KF38-F1
#
_cell.length_a   1.000
_cell.length_b   1.000
_cell.length_c   1.000
_cell.angle_alpha   90.00
_cell.angle_beta   90.00
_cell.angle_gamma   90.00
#
_symmetry.space_group_name_H-M   'P 1'
#
loop_
_entity.id
_entity.type
_entity.pdbx_description
1 polymer ?
#
loop_
_entity_poly.entity_id
_entity_poly.type
_entity_poly.pdbx_seq_one_letter_code
_entity_poly.pdbx_strand_id
1 'polypeptide(L)'
;MLDKWLPQRNVPGMWQKIMAFVLIPLVLISVFFGIYAAGSDHFAALFTDYELDINLWQIFCLSVLGFFIAFNFWNYAVEKLIYKNHHYLDNDFHKSAQEPKSTYSFLDLDAERTSGVISFFCLNILLVFFIITYNYEQFYEVSKTPIQLSEETHERVNAVIMSIIMAILVIMFYFKSGFNFDPKAKLLKVLAKVWIVLNAVLILSAAAKNYEYIVNYAFTYKRLGVFAFLILSLVGLGLTFIKIQRQKRNAFLFNTMVWYFYGTVLMCSYINWGGFITSQNINRKNFDLHYHWTSVNFNSESLMKYADEKNNQKLKRDVQNKIKTEKSKSFLSKIIYYQTIK
;
A
#
# COMPACT_ATOMS: atom_id res chain seq x y z
N MET A 1 33.23 13.10 31.16
CA MET A 1 33.58 12.48 32.46
C MET A 1 32.46 11.59 33.03
N LEU A 2 31.19 11.79 32.68
CA LEU A 2 30.07 10.92 33.07
C LEU A 2 30.06 9.53 32.39
N ASP A 3 30.68 9.39 31.20
CA ASP A 3 30.72 8.12 30.46
C ASP A 3 31.58 7.03 31.12
N LYS A 4 32.39 7.37 32.14
CA LYS A 4 33.16 6.40 32.94
C LYS A 4 32.37 5.77 34.09
N TRP A 5 31.20 6.32 34.44
CA TRP A 5 30.40 5.94 35.61
C TRP A 5 29.15 5.13 35.28
N LEU A 6 28.73 5.11 34.01
CA LEU A 6 27.67 4.22 33.56
C LEU A 6 28.29 2.87 33.21
N PRO A 7 27.81 1.74 33.77
CA PRO A 7 28.26 0.44 33.31
C PRO A 7 27.99 0.37 31.81
N GLN A 8 29.01 0.08 31.02
CA GLN A 8 28.81 -0.39 29.65
C GLN A 8 27.89 -1.60 29.80
N ARG A 9 26.62 -1.43 29.43
CA ARG A 9 25.62 -2.49 29.51
C ARG A 9 26.01 -3.54 28.49
N ASN A 10 26.94 -4.41 28.88
CA ASN A 10 27.14 -5.72 28.30
C ASN A 10 25.89 -6.51 28.64
N VAL A 11 24.86 -6.32 27.82
CA VAL A 11 23.77 -7.29 27.75
C VAL A 11 24.46 -8.65 27.54
N PRO A 12 24.21 -9.68 28.37
CA PRO A 12 24.90 -10.96 28.22
C PRO A 12 24.75 -11.39 26.76
N GLY A 13 25.84 -11.77 26.09
CA GLY A 13 25.80 -12.06 24.65
C GLY A 13 24.72 -13.08 24.25
N MET A 14 24.26 -13.90 25.20
CA MET A 14 23.10 -14.78 25.06
C MET A 14 21.76 -14.02 24.88
N TRP A 15 21.48 -12.98 25.68
CA TRP A 15 20.27 -12.17 25.55
C TRP A 15 20.25 -11.35 24.24
N GLN A 16 21.40 -10.83 23.82
CA GLN A 16 21.54 -10.18 22.50
C GLN A 16 21.23 -11.16 21.37
N LYS A 17 21.75 -12.39 21.44
CA LYS A 17 21.48 -13.45 20.47
C LYS A 17 20.02 -13.88 20.48
N ILE A 18 19.38 -14.04 21.64
CA ILE A 18 17.95 -14.40 21.73
C ILE A 18 17.08 -13.30 21.11
N MET A 19 17.34 -12.02 21.43
CA MET A 19 16.58 -10.92 20.84
C MET A 19 16.78 -10.83 19.32
N ALA A 20 18.02 -10.92 18.86
CA ALA A 20 18.36 -10.80 17.44
C ALA A 20 17.88 -12.02 16.62
N PHE A 21 18.01 -13.23 17.14
CA PHE A 21 17.79 -14.47 16.36
C PHE A 21 16.40 -15.06 16.52
N VAL A 22 15.68 -14.72 17.58
CA VAL A 22 14.36 -15.30 17.87
C VAL A 22 13.30 -14.22 17.93
N LEU A 23 13.46 -13.21 18.79
CA LEU A 23 12.39 -12.25 19.06
C LEU A 23 12.06 -11.36 17.85
N ILE A 24 13.08 -10.72 17.24
CA ILE A 24 12.86 -9.84 16.08
C ILE A 24 12.27 -10.61 14.88
N PRO A 25 12.84 -11.77 14.46
CA PRO A 25 12.24 -12.56 13.39
C PRO A 25 10.82 -13.03 13.71
N LEU A 26 10.57 -13.49 14.94
CA LEU A 26 9.25 -13.99 15.34
C LEU A 26 8.18 -12.91 15.30
N VAL A 27 8.47 -11.70 15.81
CA VAL A 27 7.54 -10.57 15.74
C VAL A 27 7.23 -10.21 14.29
N LEU A 28 8.25 -10.15 13.41
CA LEU A 28 8.04 -9.87 11.99
C LEU A 28 7.18 -10.96 11.34
N ILE A 29 7.48 -12.23 11.59
CA ILE A 29 6.70 -13.36 11.08
C ILE A 29 5.25 -13.27 11.57
N SER A 30 5.00 -13.03 12.85
CA SER A 30 3.64 -12.92 13.40
C SER A 30 2.84 -11.79 12.75
N VAL A 31 3.47 -10.63 12.51
CA VAL A 31 2.81 -9.50 11.84
C VAL A 31 2.45 -9.85 10.39
N PHE A 32 3.38 -10.43 9.63
CA PHE A 32 3.10 -10.84 8.24
C PHE A 32 2.09 -11.98 8.17
N PHE A 33 2.16 -12.92 9.10
CA PHE A 33 1.21 -14.04 9.20
C PHE A 33 -0.21 -13.55 9.48
N GLY A 34 -0.38 -12.56 10.37
CA GLY A 34 -1.68 -11.92 10.62
C GLY A 34 -2.24 -11.18 9.40
N ILE A 35 -1.40 -10.45 8.67
CA ILE A 35 -1.82 -9.76 7.43
C ILE A 35 -2.23 -10.77 6.35
N TYR A 36 -1.48 -11.87 6.20
CA TYR A 36 -1.79 -12.93 5.24
C TYR A 36 -3.03 -13.73 5.63
N ALA A 37 -3.27 -13.97 6.91
CA ALA A 37 -4.51 -14.59 7.40
C ALA A 37 -5.74 -13.72 7.10
N ALA A 38 -5.64 -12.39 7.19
CA ALA A 38 -6.71 -11.49 6.75
C ALA A 38 -6.92 -11.46 5.23
N GLY A 39 -5.96 -11.96 4.44
CA GLY A 39 -5.98 -11.92 2.98
C GLY A 39 -6.24 -13.25 2.27
N SER A 40 -6.43 -14.35 2.99
CA SER A 40 -6.68 -15.69 2.43
C SER A 40 -7.50 -16.53 3.41
N ASP A 41 -8.58 -17.12 2.92
CA ASP A 41 -9.51 -17.92 3.74
C ASP A 41 -8.86 -19.23 4.20
N HIS A 42 -8.00 -19.85 3.39
CA HIS A 42 -7.21 -21.02 3.81
C HIS A 42 -6.17 -20.69 4.88
N PHE A 43 -5.62 -19.47 4.89
CA PHE A 43 -4.76 -19.02 5.98
C PHE A 43 -5.58 -18.64 7.22
N ALA A 44 -6.76 -18.03 7.05
CA ALA A 44 -7.69 -17.76 8.14
C ALA A 44 -8.22 -19.04 8.80
N ALA A 45 -8.36 -20.14 8.05
CA ALA A 45 -8.73 -21.46 8.57
C ALA A 45 -7.66 -22.11 9.48
N LEU A 46 -6.45 -21.56 9.55
CA LEU A 46 -5.48 -21.92 10.60
C LEU A 46 -5.79 -21.23 11.94
N PHE A 47 -6.75 -20.30 11.96
CA PHE A 47 -7.20 -19.49 13.10
C PHE A 47 -8.66 -19.71 13.48
N THR A 48 -9.38 -20.65 12.87
CA THR A 48 -10.84 -20.81 13.06
C THR A 48 -11.31 -21.17 14.48
N ASP A 49 -10.41 -21.28 15.46
CA ASP A 49 -10.73 -21.40 16.89
C ASP A 49 -10.49 -20.11 17.70
N TYR A 50 -10.24 -18.95 17.07
CA TYR A 50 -9.99 -17.70 17.79
C TYR A 50 -10.96 -16.57 17.38
N GLU A 51 -12.12 -16.52 18.05
CA GLU A 51 -13.00 -15.35 18.05
C GLU A 51 -12.35 -14.24 18.89
N LEU A 52 -12.04 -13.12 18.26
CA LEU A 52 -11.47 -11.94 18.94
C LEU A 52 -12.61 -10.95 19.26
N ASP A 53 -13.15 -11.10 20.46
CA ASP A 53 -14.15 -10.23 21.09
C ASP A 53 -13.55 -8.85 21.41
N ILE A 54 -14.18 -7.77 20.93
CA ILE A 54 -13.58 -6.41 20.95
C ILE A 54 -13.63 -5.81 22.35
N ASN A 55 -12.46 -5.42 22.86
CA ASN A 55 -12.26 -4.89 24.20
C ASN A 55 -12.39 -3.35 24.22
N LEU A 56 -13.31 -2.81 25.03
CA LEU A 56 -13.58 -1.36 25.19
C LEU A 56 -12.33 -0.52 25.56
N TRP A 57 -11.29 -1.15 26.13
CA TRP A 57 -9.99 -0.51 26.42
C TRP A 57 -9.23 -0.07 25.16
N GLN A 58 -9.41 -0.78 24.04
CA GLN A 58 -8.74 -0.49 22.77
C GLN A 58 -9.32 0.75 22.08
N ILE A 59 -10.63 1.01 22.24
CA ILE A 59 -11.31 2.20 21.74
C ILE A 59 -10.89 3.45 22.53
N PHE A 60 -10.70 3.31 23.84
CA PHE A 60 -10.21 4.40 24.69
C PHE A 60 -8.76 4.79 24.39
N CYS A 61 -7.85 3.81 24.23
CA CYS A 61 -6.47 4.09 23.80
C CYS A 61 -6.42 4.74 22.41
N LEU A 62 -7.32 4.39 21.49
CA LEU A 62 -7.41 5.01 20.16
C LEU A 62 -7.89 6.46 20.22
N SER A 63 -8.82 6.79 21.12
CA SER A 63 -9.26 8.19 21.38
C SER A 63 -8.16 9.04 22.01
N VAL A 64 -7.37 8.49 22.94
CA VAL A 64 -6.23 9.20 23.56
C VAL A 64 -5.08 9.39 22.57
N LEU A 65 -4.80 8.40 21.73
CA LEU A 65 -3.82 8.51 20.65
C LEU A 65 -4.25 9.53 19.59
N GLY A 66 -5.54 9.55 19.23
CA GLY A 66 -6.12 10.53 18.29
C GLY A 66 -6.04 11.96 18.82
N PHE A 67 -6.29 12.16 20.11
CA PHE A 67 -6.14 13.45 20.78
C PHE A 67 -4.67 13.89 20.88
N PHE A 68 -3.73 12.96 21.17
CA PHE A 68 -2.28 13.22 21.20
C PHE A 68 -1.73 13.65 19.83
N ILE A 69 -2.22 13.03 18.75
CA ILE A 69 -1.86 13.39 17.37
C ILE A 69 -2.46 14.76 17.00
N ALA A 70 -3.73 15.02 17.32
CA ALA A 70 -4.37 16.31 17.06
C ALA A 70 -3.71 17.47 17.84
N PHE A 71 -3.22 17.22 19.06
CA PHE A 71 -2.51 18.20 19.87
C PHE A 71 -1.09 18.50 19.36
N ASN A 72 -0.34 17.49 18.93
CA ASN A 72 0.99 17.67 18.31
C ASN A 72 0.91 18.35 16.94
N PHE A 73 -0.21 18.19 16.22
CA PHE A 73 -0.43 18.84 14.93
C PHE A 73 -0.85 20.31 15.07
N TRP A 74 -1.61 20.67 16.12
CA TRP A 74 -2.12 22.04 16.32
C TRP A 74 -1.18 22.96 17.13
N ASN A 75 -0.25 22.42 17.91
CA ASN A 75 0.76 23.20 18.64
C ASN A 75 2.10 23.24 17.90
N TYR A 76 2.06 23.84 16.71
CA TYR A 76 3.17 23.89 15.75
C TYR A 76 4.06 25.11 15.98
N ALA A 77 5.25 24.90 16.56
CA ALA A 77 6.33 25.88 16.61
C ALA A 77 7.48 25.43 15.70
N VAL A 78 7.72 26.13 14.60
CA VAL A 78 8.86 25.87 13.71
C VAL A 78 10.13 26.42 14.35
N GLU A 79 10.88 25.58 15.06
CA GLU A 79 12.21 25.91 15.58
C GLU A 79 13.28 25.93 14.47
N LYS A 80 14.33 26.75 14.67
CA LYS A 80 15.56 26.87 13.84
C LYS A 80 16.31 25.54 13.56
N LEU A 81 15.86 24.41 14.12
CA LEU A 81 16.42 23.07 13.93
C LEU A 81 16.28 22.51 12.51
N ILE A 82 15.24 22.90 11.75
CA ILE A 82 15.03 22.37 10.38
C ILE A 82 16.16 22.81 9.43
N TYR A 83 16.71 24.02 9.62
CA TYR A 83 17.86 24.51 8.85
C TYR A 83 19.17 23.79 9.20
N LYS A 84 19.35 23.33 10.45
CA LYS A 84 20.57 22.63 10.90
C LYS A 84 20.59 21.16 10.48
N ASN A 85 19.42 20.57 10.23
CA ASN A 85 19.23 19.15 9.89
C ASN A 85 19.04 18.88 8.38
N HIS A 86 19.32 19.84 7.50
CA HIS A 86 19.20 19.66 6.04
C HIS A 86 19.92 18.40 5.51
N HIS A 87 21.10 18.10 6.06
CA HIS A 87 21.86 16.89 5.73
C HIS A 87 21.13 15.58 6.05
N TYR A 88 20.17 15.58 6.99
CA TYR A 88 19.27 14.44 7.29
C TYR A 88 18.10 14.29 6.31
N LEU A 89 17.99 15.14 5.28
CA LEU A 89 16.99 15.04 4.20
C LEU A 89 17.59 14.80 2.80
N ASP A 90 18.92 14.82 2.68
CA ASP A 90 19.65 14.40 1.47
C ASP A 90 19.30 12.99 0.95
N ASN A 91 19.21 12.86 -0.37
CA ASN A 91 18.94 11.57 -1.01
C ASN A 91 20.16 10.63 -0.97
N ASP A 92 21.36 11.19 -0.77
CA ASP A 92 22.65 10.52 -0.82
C ASP A 92 23.33 10.40 0.54
N PHE A 93 24.19 9.39 0.71
CA PHE A 93 25.02 9.26 1.91
C PHE A 93 26.30 10.10 1.77
N HIS A 94 26.65 10.84 2.83
CA HIS A 94 27.93 11.53 2.96
C HIS A 94 29.07 10.54 3.24
N LYS A 95 30.31 10.86 2.85
CA LYS A 95 31.50 9.96 2.96
C LYS A 95 31.75 9.43 4.37
N SER A 96 31.38 10.16 5.43
CA SER A 96 31.51 9.74 6.83
C SER A 96 30.48 8.72 7.31
N ALA A 97 29.40 8.49 6.54
CA ALA A 97 28.33 7.54 6.85
C ALA A 97 28.55 6.16 6.20
N GLN A 98 29.71 5.93 5.57
CA GLN A 98 30.06 4.71 4.86
C GLN A 98 30.69 3.64 5.75
N GLU A 99 31.04 3.97 7.00
CA GLU A 99 31.53 2.97 7.94
C GLU A 99 30.37 2.16 8.54
N PRO A 100 30.42 0.82 8.52
CA PRO A 100 29.39 -0.03 9.07
C PRO A 100 29.38 0.09 10.60
N LYS A 101 28.42 0.86 11.13
CA LYS A 101 28.13 0.95 12.57
C LYS A 101 26.83 0.22 12.86
N SER A 102 26.73 -0.41 14.03
CA SER A 102 25.48 -1.04 14.46
C SER A 102 24.38 0.00 14.58
N THR A 103 23.16 -0.36 14.17
CA THR A 103 22.00 0.53 14.26
C THR A 103 21.58 0.71 15.72
N TYR A 104 21.89 -0.27 16.58
CA TYR A 104 21.58 -0.29 18.00
C TYR A 104 22.85 -0.45 18.83
N SER A 105 23.00 0.38 19.87
CA SER A 105 24.12 0.29 20.82
C SER A 105 24.13 -1.02 21.62
N PHE A 106 23.01 -1.75 21.64
CA PHE A 106 22.85 -3.01 22.35
C PHE A 106 22.96 -4.25 21.47
N LEU A 107 23.13 -4.12 20.14
CA LEU A 107 23.37 -5.23 19.22
C LEU A 107 24.67 -5.02 18.46
N ASP A 108 25.51 -6.05 18.43
CA ASP A 108 26.67 -6.07 17.54
C ASP A 108 26.21 -6.11 16.08
N LEU A 109 27.00 -5.48 15.20
CA LEU A 109 26.69 -5.42 13.77
C LEU A 109 26.55 -6.82 13.14
N ASP A 110 27.32 -7.81 13.62
CA ASP A 110 27.21 -9.19 13.17
C ASP A 110 25.93 -9.88 13.68
N ALA A 111 25.45 -9.57 14.89
CA ALA A 111 24.20 -10.08 15.42
C ALA A 111 22.99 -9.47 14.68
N GLU A 112 23.03 -8.17 14.40
CA GLU A 112 22.01 -7.47 13.63
C GLU A 112 21.98 -7.95 12.16
N ARG A 113 23.14 -8.26 11.56
CA ARG A 113 23.22 -8.87 10.21
C ARG A 113 22.53 -10.23 10.18
N THR A 114 22.87 -11.10 11.13
CA THR A 114 22.31 -12.45 11.20
C THR A 114 20.81 -12.42 11.49
N SER A 115 20.35 -11.48 12.34
CA SER A 115 18.92 -11.22 12.55
C SER A 115 18.20 -10.88 11.25
N GLY A 116 18.76 -9.98 10.44
CA GLY A 116 18.20 -9.62 9.14
C GLY A 116 18.16 -10.82 8.18
N VAL A 117 19.24 -11.62 8.14
CA VAL A 117 19.30 -12.82 7.29
C VAL A 117 18.21 -13.82 7.66
N ILE A 118 18.08 -14.15 8.96
CA ILE A 118 17.06 -15.09 9.44
C ILE A 118 15.66 -14.54 9.14
N SER A 119 15.42 -13.26 9.43
CA SER A 119 14.13 -12.62 9.19
C SER A 119 13.74 -12.65 7.71
N PHE A 120 14.62 -12.18 6.82
CA PHE A 120 14.32 -12.22 5.39
C PHE A 120 14.20 -13.66 4.87
N PHE A 121 14.98 -14.62 5.37
CA PHE A 121 14.85 -16.01 4.96
C PHE A 121 13.48 -16.58 5.33
N CYS A 122 13.07 -16.46 6.59
CA CYS A 122 11.75 -16.91 7.05
C CYS A 122 10.61 -16.17 6.35
N LEU A 123 10.72 -14.85 6.19
CA LEU A 123 9.74 -14.05 5.49
C LEU A 123 9.61 -14.49 4.02
N ASN A 124 10.71 -14.69 3.30
CA ASN A 124 10.65 -15.18 1.91
C ASN A 124 9.94 -16.54 1.82
N ILE A 125 10.22 -17.49 2.73
CA ILE A 125 9.52 -18.79 2.77
C ILE A 125 8.02 -18.58 2.99
N LEU A 126 7.66 -17.76 3.98
CA LEU A 126 6.26 -17.45 4.29
C LEU A 126 5.55 -16.82 3.08
N LEU A 127 6.20 -15.88 2.39
CA LEU A 127 5.64 -15.21 1.22
C LEU A 127 5.51 -16.15 0.02
N VAL A 128 6.45 -17.08 -0.20
CA VAL A 128 6.29 -18.11 -1.24
C VAL A 128 5.07 -18.97 -0.95
N PHE A 129 4.93 -19.43 0.30
CA PHE A 129 3.77 -20.23 0.70
C PHE A 129 2.47 -19.43 0.52
N PHE A 130 2.45 -18.17 0.93
CA PHE A 130 1.31 -17.27 0.73
C PHE A 130 0.98 -17.08 -0.75
N ILE A 131 1.96 -16.83 -1.63
CA ILE A 131 1.75 -16.69 -3.07
C ILE A 131 1.13 -17.97 -3.64
N ILE A 132 1.61 -19.15 -3.26
CA ILE A 132 1.07 -20.42 -3.74
C ILE A 132 -0.40 -20.57 -3.33
N THR A 133 -0.72 -20.44 -2.03
CA THR A 133 -2.09 -20.55 -1.53
C THR A 133 -3.00 -19.49 -2.13
N TYR A 134 -2.55 -18.23 -2.18
CA TYR A 134 -3.32 -17.13 -2.76
C TYR A 134 -3.63 -17.38 -4.24
N ASN A 135 -2.66 -17.81 -5.04
CA ASN A 135 -2.92 -18.13 -6.45
C ASN A 135 -3.81 -19.37 -6.60
N TYR A 136 -3.67 -20.36 -5.72
CA TYR A 136 -4.54 -21.54 -5.72
C TYR A 136 -6.00 -21.16 -5.45
N GLU A 137 -6.27 -20.41 -4.38
CA GLU A 137 -7.60 -19.89 -4.07
C GLU A 137 -8.17 -19.04 -5.22
N GLN A 138 -7.33 -18.18 -5.80
CA GLN A 138 -7.78 -17.20 -6.79
C GLN A 138 -8.06 -17.78 -8.18
N PHE A 139 -7.30 -18.81 -8.60
CA PHE A 139 -7.37 -19.33 -9.96
C PHE A 139 -7.95 -20.76 -10.05
N TYR A 140 -7.92 -21.54 -8.98
CA TYR A 140 -8.33 -22.95 -9.00
C TYR A 140 -9.56 -23.27 -8.16
N GLU A 141 -9.84 -22.50 -7.10
CA GLU A 141 -11.07 -22.68 -6.33
C GLU A 141 -12.26 -22.08 -7.09
N VAL A 142 -13.31 -22.90 -7.28
CA VAL A 142 -14.45 -22.56 -8.15
C VAL A 142 -15.17 -21.33 -7.63
N SER A 143 -15.34 -20.34 -8.51
CA SER A 143 -15.93 -19.02 -8.24
C SER A 143 -17.19 -19.08 -7.36
N LYS A 144 -17.09 -18.56 -6.13
CA LYS A 144 -18.23 -18.23 -5.29
C LYS A 144 -19.02 -17.05 -5.90
N THR A 145 -20.26 -16.88 -5.44
CA THR A 145 -21.25 -15.96 -6.03
C THR A 145 -20.75 -14.50 -6.15
N PRO A 146 -21.29 -13.69 -7.11
CA PRO A 146 -20.84 -12.32 -7.39
C PRO A 146 -20.75 -11.37 -6.19
N ILE A 147 -21.60 -11.58 -5.19
CA ILE A 147 -21.71 -10.72 -3.99
C ILE A 147 -20.60 -11.06 -3.00
N GLN A 148 -20.37 -12.35 -2.74
CA GLN A 148 -19.26 -12.83 -1.90
C GLN A 148 -17.91 -12.47 -2.53
N LEU A 149 -17.81 -12.59 -3.86
CA LEU A 149 -16.58 -12.27 -4.59
C LEU A 149 -16.19 -10.78 -4.46
N SER A 150 -17.15 -9.85 -4.38
CA SER A 150 -16.81 -8.42 -4.33
C SER A 150 -16.27 -7.97 -2.98
N GLU A 151 -16.80 -8.47 -1.86
CA GLU A 151 -16.30 -8.15 -0.52
C GLU A 151 -14.96 -8.85 -0.26
N GLU A 152 -14.86 -10.14 -0.59
CA GLU A 152 -13.61 -10.89 -0.49
C GLU A 152 -12.49 -10.26 -1.35
N THR A 153 -12.78 -9.82 -2.58
CA THR A 153 -11.74 -9.18 -3.42
C THR A 153 -11.24 -7.88 -2.80
N HIS A 154 -12.08 -7.11 -2.10
CA HIS A 154 -11.65 -5.87 -1.45
C HIS A 154 -10.79 -6.13 -0.23
N GLU A 155 -11.17 -7.07 0.63
CA GLU A 155 -10.38 -7.44 1.80
C GLU A 155 -9.03 -8.05 1.40
N ARG A 156 -9.04 -8.95 0.40
CA ARG A 156 -7.83 -9.59 -0.12
C ARG A 156 -6.89 -8.59 -0.77
N VAL A 157 -7.38 -7.66 -1.60
CA VAL A 157 -6.55 -6.61 -2.21
C VAL A 157 -6.00 -5.66 -1.15
N ASN A 158 -6.79 -5.29 -0.14
CA ASN A 158 -6.31 -4.45 0.96
C ASN A 158 -5.20 -5.15 1.75
N ALA A 159 -5.34 -6.46 2.02
CA ALA A 159 -4.31 -7.26 2.66
C ALA A 159 -3.01 -7.31 1.83
N VAL A 160 -3.11 -7.46 0.50
CA VAL A 160 -1.95 -7.39 -0.41
C VAL A 160 -1.28 -6.00 -0.35
N ILE A 161 -2.04 -4.91 -0.42
CA ILE A 161 -1.51 -3.55 -0.32
C ILE A 161 -0.82 -3.33 1.03
N MET A 162 -1.46 -3.73 2.13
CA MET A 162 -0.91 -3.60 3.48
C MET A 162 0.40 -4.40 3.62
N SER A 163 0.44 -5.63 3.09
CA SER A 163 1.64 -6.45 3.03
C SER A 163 2.79 -5.75 2.31
N ILE A 164 2.52 -5.10 1.17
CA ILE A 164 3.56 -4.40 0.38
C ILE A 164 4.10 -3.18 1.14
N ILE A 165 3.23 -2.41 1.80
CA ILE A 165 3.66 -1.29 2.63
C ILE A 165 4.58 -1.81 3.75
N MET A 166 4.17 -2.87 4.44
CA MET A 166 4.99 -3.51 5.47
C MET A 166 6.31 -4.07 4.92
N ALA A 167 6.30 -4.66 3.73
CA ALA A 167 7.49 -5.16 3.05
C ALA A 167 8.51 -4.04 2.79
N ILE A 168 8.05 -2.86 2.35
CA ILE A 168 8.90 -1.68 2.16
C ILE A 168 9.43 -1.18 3.52
N LEU A 169 8.60 -1.15 4.57
CA LEU A 169 9.01 -0.73 5.91
C LEU A 169 10.09 -1.64 6.50
N VAL A 170 9.99 -2.97 6.34
CA VAL A 170 11.04 -3.91 6.76
C VAL A 170 12.35 -3.65 6.03
N ILE A 171 12.30 -3.38 4.73
CA ILE A 171 13.51 -3.01 3.98
C ILE A 171 14.07 -1.67 4.47
N MET A 172 13.23 -0.68 4.75
CA MET A 172 13.68 0.61 5.30
C MET A 172 14.32 0.46 6.68
N PHE A 173 13.81 -0.48 7.50
CA PHE A 173 14.34 -0.80 8.82
C PHE A 173 15.76 -1.37 8.71
N TYR A 174 15.95 -2.43 7.93
CA TYR A 174 17.26 -3.08 7.80
C TYR A 174 18.25 -2.27 6.93
N PHE A 175 17.82 -1.51 5.93
CA PHE A 175 18.72 -0.79 5.01
C PHE A 175 18.89 0.71 5.35
N LYS A 176 18.86 1.08 6.64
CA LYS A 176 18.96 2.48 7.10
C LYS A 176 20.34 3.12 6.89
N SER A 177 21.43 2.38 7.07
CA SER A 177 22.81 2.88 6.85
C SER A 177 23.84 1.76 6.67
N GLY A 178 24.32 1.14 7.76
CA GLY A 178 25.52 0.29 7.76
C GLY A 178 25.48 -0.92 6.81
N PHE A 179 24.35 -1.61 6.72
CA PHE A 179 24.21 -2.78 5.86
C PHE A 179 24.23 -2.46 4.35
N ASN A 180 24.00 -1.21 3.94
CA ASN A 180 24.13 -0.83 2.54
C ASN A 180 25.58 -0.96 2.06
N PHE A 181 26.55 -0.68 2.93
CA PHE A 181 27.98 -0.62 2.61
C PHE A 181 28.77 -1.84 3.08
N ASP A 182 28.17 -2.70 3.89
CA ASP A 182 28.81 -3.90 4.44
C ASP A 182 29.10 -4.95 3.34
N PRO A 183 30.38 -5.36 3.14
CA PRO A 183 30.78 -6.38 2.18
C PRO A 183 30.39 -7.81 2.61
N LYS A 184 30.17 -8.06 3.91
CA LYS A 184 29.71 -9.36 4.45
C LYS A 184 28.18 -9.51 4.37
N ALA A 185 27.43 -8.42 4.15
CA ALA A 185 25.98 -8.43 4.02
C ALA A 185 25.45 -8.82 2.62
N LYS A 186 26.26 -9.50 1.78
CA LYS A 186 25.85 -9.94 0.43
C LYS A 186 24.59 -10.81 0.47
N LEU A 187 24.53 -11.79 1.38
CA LEU A 187 23.40 -12.69 1.50
C LEU A 187 22.11 -11.95 1.91
N LEU A 188 22.22 -11.01 2.85
CA LEU A 188 21.11 -10.12 3.23
C LEU A 188 20.58 -9.31 2.05
N LYS A 189 21.48 -8.73 1.25
CA LYS A 189 21.12 -7.97 0.03
C LYS A 189 20.43 -8.86 -1.01
N VAL A 190 20.87 -10.11 -1.17
CA VAL A 190 20.22 -11.07 -2.09
C VAL A 190 18.83 -11.43 -1.60
N LEU A 191 18.67 -11.82 -0.32
CA LEU A 191 17.37 -12.16 0.25
C LEU A 191 16.38 -11.00 0.19
N ALA A 192 16.83 -9.76 0.40
CA ALA A 192 16.00 -8.57 0.25
C ALA A 192 15.59 -8.32 -1.20
N LYS A 193 16.46 -8.59 -2.18
CA LYS A 193 16.10 -8.50 -3.61
C LYS A 193 15.10 -9.59 -4.01
N VAL A 194 15.28 -10.82 -3.55
CA VAL A 194 14.32 -11.91 -3.76
C VAL A 194 12.97 -11.54 -3.14
N TRP A 195 12.98 -10.97 -1.93
CA TRP A 195 11.78 -10.49 -1.24
C TRP A 195 11.03 -9.42 -2.06
N ILE A 196 11.74 -8.46 -2.66
CA ILE A 196 11.15 -7.45 -3.56
C ILE A 196 10.53 -8.13 -4.79
N VAL A 197 11.23 -9.08 -5.41
CA VAL A 197 10.75 -9.79 -6.61
C VAL A 197 9.49 -10.60 -6.28
N LEU A 198 9.46 -11.32 -5.16
CA LEU A 198 8.29 -12.07 -4.73
C LEU A 198 7.08 -11.15 -4.47
N ASN A 199 7.29 -9.99 -3.83
CA ASN A 199 6.22 -9.00 -3.64
C ASN A 199 5.74 -8.43 -4.99
N ALA A 200 6.62 -8.26 -5.97
CA ALA A 200 6.22 -7.86 -7.32
C ALA A 200 5.39 -8.94 -8.02
N VAL A 201 5.73 -10.22 -7.86
CA VAL A 201 4.92 -11.35 -8.37
C VAL A 201 3.53 -11.36 -7.72
N LEU A 202 3.46 -11.11 -6.41
CA LEU A 202 2.17 -11.00 -5.71
C LEU A 202 1.30 -9.86 -6.28
N ILE A 203 1.89 -8.69 -6.55
CA ILE A 203 1.20 -7.56 -7.20
C ILE A 203 0.66 -7.97 -8.58
N LEU A 204 1.46 -8.67 -9.39
CA LEU A 204 1.04 -9.10 -10.73
C LEU A 204 -0.10 -10.12 -10.66
N SER A 205 -0.08 -11.05 -9.70
CA SER A 205 -1.17 -11.99 -9.46
C SER A 205 -2.47 -11.27 -9.07
N ALA A 206 -2.40 -10.32 -8.13
CA ALA A 206 -3.55 -9.49 -7.75
C ALA A 206 -4.07 -8.64 -8.93
N ALA A 207 -3.16 -8.09 -9.76
CA ALA A 207 -3.53 -7.33 -10.95
C ALA A 207 -4.24 -8.20 -12.00
N ALA A 208 -3.75 -9.43 -12.23
CA ALA A 208 -4.37 -10.38 -13.15
C ALA A 208 -5.79 -10.74 -12.70
N LYS A 209 -6.00 -10.97 -11.40
CA LYS A 209 -7.34 -11.23 -10.88
C LYS A 209 -8.27 -10.03 -10.98
N ASN A 210 -7.78 -8.84 -10.63
CA ASN A 210 -8.58 -7.61 -10.78
C ASN A 210 -8.94 -7.35 -12.26
N TYR A 211 -8.06 -7.70 -13.19
CA TYR A 211 -8.35 -7.66 -14.62
C TYR A 211 -9.48 -8.62 -15.01
N GLU A 212 -9.39 -9.88 -14.62
CA GLU A 212 -10.45 -10.88 -14.82
C GLU A 212 -11.79 -10.40 -14.24
N TYR A 213 -11.75 -9.78 -13.05
CA TYR A 213 -12.91 -9.22 -12.39
C TYR A 213 -13.55 -8.07 -13.18
N ILE A 214 -12.76 -7.19 -13.78
CA ILE A 214 -13.27 -6.15 -14.70
C ILE A 214 -13.85 -6.78 -15.96
N VAL A 215 -13.19 -7.78 -16.55
CA VAL A 215 -13.68 -8.45 -17.76
C VAL A 215 -15.05 -9.09 -17.51
N ASN A 216 -15.25 -9.72 -16.36
CA ASN A 216 -16.51 -10.40 -16.04
C ASN A 216 -17.61 -9.45 -15.51
N TYR A 217 -17.26 -8.44 -14.70
CA TYR A 217 -18.23 -7.64 -13.94
C TYR A 217 -18.24 -6.14 -14.26
N ALA A 218 -17.57 -5.71 -15.33
CA ALA A 218 -17.51 -4.34 -15.85
C ALA A 218 -16.61 -3.39 -15.04
N PHE A 219 -16.41 -2.17 -15.55
CA PHE A 219 -15.57 -1.17 -14.89
C PHE A 219 -16.32 -0.50 -13.73
N THR A 220 -15.61 -0.27 -12.62
CA THR A 220 -16.08 0.52 -11.47
C THR A 220 -14.95 1.40 -10.95
N TYR A 221 -15.29 2.46 -10.21
CA TYR A 221 -14.26 3.32 -9.59
C TYR A 221 -13.35 2.53 -8.66
N LYS A 222 -13.91 1.62 -7.85
CA LYS A 222 -13.12 0.82 -6.90
C LYS A 222 -12.11 -0.07 -7.63
N ARG A 223 -12.50 -0.76 -8.69
CA ARG A 223 -11.61 -1.66 -9.47
C ARG A 223 -10.52 -0.90 -10.22
N LEU A 224 -10.81 0.30 -10.73
CA LEU A 224 -9.80 1.18 -11.31
C LEU A 224 -8.84 1.75 -10.25
N GLY A 225 -9.37 2.11 -9.07
CA GLY A 225 -8.58 2.54 -7.93
C GLY A 225 -7.57 1.49 -7.51
N VAL A 226 -7.98 0.21 -7.46
CA VAL A 226 -7.07 -0.92 -7.20
C VAL A 226 -5.91 -0.94 -8.19
N PHE A 227 -6.14 -0.78 -9.50
CA PHE A 227 -5.04 -0.70 -10.47
C PHE A 227 -4.08 0.46 -10.20
N ALA A 228 -4.61 1.64 -9.86
CA ALA A 228 -3.76 2.79 -9.52
C ALA A 228 -2.88 2.49 -8.30
N PHE A 229 -3.45 1.87 -7.25
CA PHE A 229 -2.69 1.45 -6.07
C PHE A 229 -1.66 0.36 -6.37
N LEU A 230 -1.98 -0.64 -7.19
CA LEU A 230 -1.05 -1.70 -7.58
C LEU A 230 0.12 -1.14 -8.39
N ILE A 231 -0.13 -0.21 -9.32
CA ILE A 231 0.92 0.49 -10.07
C ILE A 231 1.82 1.29 -9.13
N LEU A 232 1.23 2.06 -8.20
CA LEU A 232 1.99 2.85 -7.23
C LEU A 232 2.84 1.96 -6.31
N SER A 233 2.29 0.82 -5.89
CA SER A 233 3.00 -0.19 -5.10
C SER A 233 4.18 -0.79 -5.86
N LEU A 234 3.99 -1.09 -7.15
CA LEU A 234 5.05 -1.60 -8.03
C LEU A 234 6.17 -0.56 -8.21
N VAL A 235 5.82 0.71 -8.41
CA VAL A 235 6.79 1.82 -8.42
C VAL A 235 7.56 1.87 -7.09
N GLY A 236 6.90 1.64 -5.96
CA GLY A 236 7.54 1.60 -4.64
C GLY A 236 8.54 0.48 -4.45
N LEU A 237 8.18 -0.72 -4.89
CA LEU A 237 9.12 -1.81 -4.93
C LEU A 237 10.29 -1.51 -5.87
N GLY A 238 10.04 -0.90 -7.02
CA GLY A 238 11.08 -0.46 -7.96
C GLY A 238 12.05 0.57 -7.35
N LEU A 239 11.54 1.61 -6.69
CA LEU A 239 12.36 2.59 -5.98
C LEU A 239 13.14 1.96 -4.82
N THR A 240 12.53 1.01 -4.13
CA THR A 240 13.20 0.25 -3.06
C THR A 240 14.34 -0.60 -3.60
N PHE A 241 14.16 -1.22 -4.76
CA PHE A 241 15.22 -1.95 -5.45
C PHE A 241 16.37 -1.01 -5.86
N ILE A 242 16.05 0.14 -6.47
CA ILE A 242 17.04 1.17 -6.84
C ILE A 242 17.78 1.66 -5.59
N LYS A 243 17.08 1.86 -4.48
CA LYS A 243 17.66 2.26 -3.20
C LYS A 243 18.71 1.25 -2.72
N ILE A 244 18.41 -0.05 -2.78
CA ILE A 244 19.39 -1.09 -2.39
C ILE A 244 20.57 -1.12 -3.37
N GLN A 245 20.32 -1.02 -4.67
CA GLN A 245 21.36 -1.12 -5.70
C GLN A 245 22.31 0.09 -5.70
N ARG A 246 21.75 1.30 -5.60
CA ARG A 246 22.51 2.56 -5.59
C ARG A 246 22.85 3.03 -4.18
N GLN A 247 22.59 2.21 -3.16
CA GLN A 247 22.84 2.49 -1.75
C GLN A 247 22.31 3.89 -1.37
N LYS A 248 21.04 4.19 -1.68
CA LYS A 248 20.41 5.48 -1.33
C LYS A 248 19.84 5.43 0.08
N ARG A 249 19.68 6.61 0.70
CA ARG A 249 19.08 6.70 2.04
C ARG A 249 17.57 6.51 1.99
N ASN A 250 16.93 6.23 3.13
CA ASN A 250 15.47 6.13 3.23
C ASN A 250 14.74 7.42 2.79
N ALA A 251 15.38 8.59 2.94
CA ALA A 251 14.83 9.87 2.49
C ALA A 251 14.60 9.91 0.97
N PHE A 252 15.47 9.27 0.17
CA PHE A 252 15.27 9.15 -1.27
C PHE A 252 13.94 8.47 -1.60
N LEU A 253 13.64 7.36 -0.92
CA LEU A 253 12.39 6.63 -1.15
C LEU A 253 11.18 7.50 -0.85
N PHE A 254 11.15 8.17 0.30
CA PHE A 254 10.04 9.02 0.71
C PHE A 254 9.85 10.23 -0.23
N ASN A 255 10.93 10.98 -0.48
CA ASN A 255 10.90 12.17 -1.33
C ASN A 255 10.41 11.83 -2.73
N THR A 256 10.95 10.77 -3.33
CA THR A 256 10.54 10.33 -4.67
C THR A 256 9.12 9.78 -4.66
N MET A 257 8.70 9.06 -3.62
CA MET A 257 7.33 8.55 -3.50
C MET A 257 6.26 9.62 -3.46
N VAL A 258 6.50 10.71 -2.72
CA VAL A 258 5.56 11.84 -2.65
C VAL A 258 5.31 12.42 -4.04
N TRP A 259 6.35 12.53 -4.88
CA TRP A 259 6.19 13.00 -6.26
C TRP A 259 5.39 12.03 -7.14
N TYR A 260 5.61 10.71 -7.02
CA TYR A 260 4.81 9.72 -7.75
C TYR A 260 3.35 9.73 -7.30
N PHE A 261 3.09 9.81 -5.99
CA PHE A 261 1.73 9.93 -5.45
C PHE A 261 1.04 11.20 -5.96
N TYR A 262 1.73 12.34 -5.91
CA TYR A 262 1.24 13.59 -6.46
C TYR A 262 0.91 13.47 -7.97
N GLY A 263 1.80 12.85 -8.74
CA GLY A 263 1.58 12.56 -10.16
C GLY A 263 0.36 11.68 -10.41
N THR A 264 0.14 10.65 -9.57
CA THR A 264 -1.05 9.80 -9.65
C THR A 264 -2.33 10.58 -9.35
N VAL A 265 -2.34 11.43 -8.32
CA VAL A 265 -3.51 12.28 -8.00
C VAL A 265 -3.83 13.23 -9.16
N LEU A 266 -2.81 13.85 -9.76
CA LEU A 266 -3.00 14.68 -10.94
C LEU A 266 -3.61 13.88 -12.11
N MET A 267 -3.07 12.71 -12.43
CA MET A 267 -3.63 11.82 -13.46
C MET A 267 -5.09 11.44 -13.17
N CYS A 268 -5.41 11.17 -11.89
CA CYS A 268 -6.78 10.91 -11.47
C CYS A 268 -7.72 12.10 -11.68
N SER A 269 -7.21 13.34 -11.60
CA SER A 269 -8.01 14.56 -11.77
C SER A 269 -8.22 14.96 -13.25
N TYR A 270 -7.26 14.68 -14.13
CA TYR A 270 -7.34 15.08 -15.54
C TYR A 270 -8.28 14.22 -16.38
N ILE A 271 -8.42 12.94 -16.05
CA ILE A 271 -9.18 11.99 -16.86
C ILE A 271 -10.63 11.94 -16.35
N ASN A 272 -11.61 12.05 -17.27
CA ASN A 272 -13.01 11.81 -16.93
C ASN A 272 -13.29 10.30 -16.76
N TRP A 273 -12.93 9.77 -15.59
CA TRP A 273 -13.11 8.35 -15.26
C TRP A 273 -14.56 7.91 -15.30
N GLY A 274 -15.51 8.76 -14.95
CA GLY A 274 -16.94 8.40 -14.96
C GLY A 274 -17.52 8.25 -16.36
N GLY A 275 -17.15 9.15 -17.26
CA GLY A 275 -17.42 9.01 -18.70
C GLY A 275 -16.73 7.78 -19.30
N PHE A 276 -15.47 7.53 -18.94
CA PHE A 276 -14.74 6.33 -19.38
C PHE A 276 -15.43 5.03 -18.94
N ILE A 277 -15.74 4.90 -17.64
CA ILE A 277 -16.44 3.74 -17.07
C ILE A 277 -17.76 3.49 -17.82
N THR A 278 -18.55 4.54 -18.03
CA THR A 278 -19.86 4.42 -18.68
C THR A 278 -19.73 4.05 -20.15
N SER A 279 -18.80 4.67 -20.88
CA SER A 279 -18.51 4.35 -22.28
C SER A 279 -18.10 2.88 -22.48
N GLN A 280 -17.23 2.35 -21.61
CA GLN A 280 -16.80 0.95 -21.70
C GLN A 280 -17.91 -0.04 -21.31
N ASN A 281 -18.74 0.31 -20.32
CA ASN A 281 -19.78 -0.58 -19.82
C ASN A 281 -21.01 -0.62 -20.73
N ILE A 282 -21.34 0.45 -21.47
CA ILE A 282 -22.49 0.51 -22.39
C ILE A 282 -22.45 -0.59 -23.46
N ASN A 283 -21.25 -0.94 -23.92
CA ASN A 283 -21.06 -1.96 -24.95
C ASN A 283 -21.30 -3.40 -24.45
N ARG A 284 -21.52 -3.59 -23.14
CA ARG A 284 -21.71 -4.90 -22.53
C ARG A 284 -23.18 -5.30 -22.51
N LYS A 285 -23.43 -6.60 -22.64
CA LYS A 285 -24.79 -7.17 -22.61
C LYS A 285 -25.49 -6.98 -21.25
N ASN A 286 -24.73 -6.87 -20.16
CA ASN A 286 -25.21 -6.70 -18.79
C ASN A 286 -25.11 -5.24 -18.29
N PHE A 287 -25.32 -4.26 -19.17
CA PHE A 287 -25.27 -2.85 -18.79
C PHE A 287 -26.40 -2.49 -17.81
N ASP A 288 -26.03 -2.07 -16.61
CA ASP A 288 -26.95 -1.60 -15.57
C ASP A 288 -27.09 -0.07 -15.62
N LEU A 289 -28.16 0.40 -16.26
CA LEU A 289 -28.46 1.83 -16.36
C LEU A 289 -28.67 2.48 -14.98
N HIS A 290 -29.24 1.77 -14.01
CA HIS A 290 -29.51 2.32 -12.68
C HIS A 290 -28.20 2.63 -11.95
N TYR A 291 -27.26 1.68 -11.94
CA TYR A 291 -25.92 1.88 -11.37
C TYR A 291 -25.20 3.08 -12.01
N HIS A 292 -25.23 3.21 -13.34
CA HIS A 292 -24.59 4.32 -14.03
C HIS A 292 -25.31 5.66 -13.79
N TRP A 293 -26.60 5.66 -13.48
CA TRP A 293 -27.34 6.87 -13.15
C TRP A 293 -27.07 7.37 -11.73
N THR A 294 -27.02 6.46 -10.74
CA THR A 294 -26.91 6.78 -9.32
C THR A 294 -25.47 6.89 -8.82
N SER A 295 -24.60 6.00 -9.30
CA SER A 295 -23.29 5.75 -8.67
C SER A 295 -22.11 6.24 -9.50
N VAL A 296 -22.33 6.56 -10.79
CA VAL A 296 -21.28 7.05 -11.69
C VAL A 296 -21.49 8.53 -12.00
N ASN A 297 -20.53 9.35 -11.59
CA ASN A 297 -20.55 10.80 -11.81
C ASN A 297 -19.94 11.16 -13.18
N PHE A 298 -20.19 12.37 -13.68
CA PHE A 298 -19.54 12.92 -14.88
C PHE A 298 -19.65 12.05 -16.16
N ASN A 299 -20.74 11.31 -16.30
CA ASN A 299 -20.99 10.40 -17.44
C ASN A 299 -22.14 10.84 -18.35
N SER A 300 -22.63 12.08 -18.18
CA SER A 300 -23.85 12.54 -18.84
C SER A 300 -23.74 12.57 -20.36
N GLU A 301 -22.55 12.83 -20.90
CA GLU A 301 -22.30 12.71 -22.36
C GLU A 301 -22.44 11.26 -22.85
N SER A 302 -21.88 10.29 -22.13
CA SER A 302 -21.97 8.86 -22.46
C SER A 302 -23.41 8.35 -22.36
N LEU A 303 -24.16 8.79 -21.34
CA LEU A 303 -25.58 8.45 -21.19
C LEU A 303 -26.46 9.08 -22.28
N MET A 304 -26.11 10.29 -22.75
CA MET A 304 -26.81 10.92 -23.86
C MET A 304 -26.66 10.11 -25.15
N LYS A 305 -25.42 9.71 -25.48
CA LYS A 305 -25.12 8.87 -26.65
C LYS A 305 -25.89 7.54 -26.58
N TYR A 306 -25.89 6.90 -25.42
CA TYR A 306 -26.67 5.67 -25.19
C TYR A 306 -28.18 5.87 -25.38
N ALA A 307 -28.73 6.97 -24.88
CA ALA A 307 -30.16 7.28 -25.03
C ALA A 307 -30.55 7.49 -26.50
N ASP A 308 -29.67 8.13 -27.29
CA ASP A 308 -29.85 8.33 -28.73
C ASP A 308 -29.79 6.99 -29.49
N GLU A 309 -28.79 6.15 -29.21
CA GLU A 309 -28.65 4.82 -29.84
C GLU A 309 -29.84 3.89 -29.55
N LYS A 310 -30.40 3.95 -28.34
CA LYS A 310 -31.55 3.12 -27.93
C LYS A 310 -32.91 3.78 -28.18
N ASN A 311 -32.94 4.96 -28.80
CA ASN A 311 -34.17 5.76 -28.99
C ASN A 311 -34.98 5.98 -27.69
N ASN A 312 -34.31 6.04 -26.53
CA ASN A 312 -34.97 6.21 -25.23
C ASN A 312 -35.20 7.69 -24.93
N GLN A 313 -36.36 8.20 -25.36
CA GLN A 313 -36.76 9.60 -25.19
C GLN A 313 -36.87 10.04 -23.72
N LYS A 314 -37.24 9.12 -22.81
CA LYS A 314 -37.35 9.43 -21.37
C LYS A 314 -35.97 9.69 -20.78
N LEU A 315 -35.04 8.74 -20.98
CA LEU A 315 -33.66 8.88 -20.50
C LEU A 315 -32.99 10.13 -21.06
N LYS A 316 -33.20 10.43 -22.34
CA LYS A 316 -32.68 11.63 -22.99
C LYS A 316 -33.15 12.91 -22.28
N ARG A 317 -34.45 13.02 -22.01
CA ARG A 317 -35.03 14.17 -21.29
C ARG A 317 -34.48 14.27 -19.86
N ASP A 318 -34.36 13.15 -19.16
CA ASP A 318 -33.85 13.11 -17.79
C ASP A 318 -32.38 13.57 -17.73
N VAL A 319 -31.52 13.10 -18.64
CA VAL A 319 -30.12 13.53 -18.74
C VAL A 319 -30.05 15.04 -19.08
N GLN A 320 -30.86 15.51 -20.03
CA GLN A 320 -30.91 16.94 -20.40
C GLN A 320 -31.34 17.83 -19.23
N ASN A 321 -32.35 17.40 -18.46
CA ASN A 321 -32.80 18.11 -17.26
C ASN A 321 -31.70 18.16 -16.21
N LYS A 322 -31.00 17.04 -15.95
CA LYS A 322 -29.84 16.99 -15.05
C LYS A 322 -28.77 17.99 -15.48
N ILE A 323 -28.39 18.01 -16.76
CA ILE A 323 -27.39 18.97 -17.29
C ILE A 323 -27.85 20.42 -17.12
N LYS A 324 -29.12 20.74 -17.41
CA LYS A 324 -29.68 22.09 -17.23
C LYS A 324 -29.62 22.53 -15.76
N THR A 325 -30.04 21.66 -14.84
CA THR A 325 -30.00 21.93 -13.40
C THR A 325 -28.57 22.18 -12.91
N GLU A 326 -27.61 21.38 -13.36
CA GLU A 326 -26.19 21.57 -13.03
C GLU A 326 -25.63 22.86 -13.64
N LYS A 327 -26.04 23.23 -14.86
CA LYS A 327 -25.62 24.48 -15.50
C LYS A 327 -26.18 25.72 -14.80
N SER A 328 -27.39 25.65 -14.23
CA SER A 328 -28.04 26.76 -13.54
C SER A 328 -27.54 27.04 -12.12
N LYS A 329 -26.65 26.19 -11.56
CA LYS A 329 -26.12 26.40 -10.21
C LYS A 329 -25.31 27.70 -10.09
N SER A 330 -25.26 28.25 -8.88
CA SER A 330 -24.49 29.46 -8.55
C SER A 330 -22.99 29.23 -8.78
N PHE A 331 -22.23 30.31 -9.00
CA PHE A 331 -20.82 30.25 -9.40
C PHE A 331 -19.96 29.30 -8.54
N LEU A 332 -20.11 29.34 -7.22
CA LEU A 332 -19.33 28.49 -6.29
C LEU A 332 -19.74 27.01 -6.32
N SER A 333 -20.95 26.70 -6.80
CA SER A 333 -21.46 25.33 -6.95
C SER A 333 -21.39 24.82 -8.39
N LYS A 334 -20.83 25.61 -9.33
CA LYS A 334 -20.68 25.20 -10.72
C LYS A 334 -19.58 24.16 -10.86
N ILE A 335 -19.95 23.06 -11.50
CA ILE A 335 -19.01 22.03 -11.90
C ILE A 335 -18.61 22.27 -13.36
N ILE A 336 -17.32 22.43 -13.61
CA ILE A 336 -16.76 22.77 -14.94
C ILE A 336 -17.18 21.74 -16.01
N TYR A 337 -17.21 20.45 -15.66
CA TYR A 337 -17.62 19.37 -16.57
C TYR A 337 -18.97 19.62 -17.25
N TYR A 338 -19.99 20.08 -16.53
CA TYR A 338 -21.31 20.30 -17.13
C TYR A 338 -21.36 21.52 -18.04
N GLN A 339 -20.44 22.47 -17.88
CA GLN A 339 -20.34 23.65 -18.74
C GLN A 339 -19.71 23.32 -20.10
N THR A 340 -18.85 22.29 -20.16
CA THR A 340 -18.21 21.86 -21.41
C THR A 340 -19.12 21.02 -22.31
N ILE A 341 -20.22 20.47 -21.76
CA ILE A 341 -21.20 19.71 -22.55
C ILE A 341 -22.04 20.69 -23.36
N LYS A 342 -22.10 20.52 -24.68
CA LYS A 342 -22.93 21.33 -25.58
C LYS A 342 -24.41 20.98 -25.43
#